data_AF-A0A971R7V1-F1
#
_entry.id   AF-A0A971R7V1-F1
#
_cell.length_a   1.000
_cell.length_b   1.000
_cell.length_c   1.000
_cell.angle_alpha   90.00
_cell.angle_beta   90.00
_cell.angle_gamma   90.00
#
_symmetry.space_group_name_H-M   'P 1'
#
loop_
_entity.id
_entity.type
_entity.pdbx_description
1 polymer ?
#
loop_
_entity_poly.entity_id
_entity_poly.type
_entity_poly.pdbx_seq_one_letter_code
_entity_poly.pdbx_strand_id
1 'polypeptide(L)'
;AHYAPCSFCRLDEQTLLFIQEFMRSRGNLREMARESGESYWALRARLNEVVRAMGLEAEEPEEEDQLAEKRREVLLQVQQGKLAASEAAAVLASLSAENE
;
A
#
# COMPACT_ATOMS: atom_id res chain seq x y z
N ALA A 1 28.49 -3.83 -26.60
CA ALA A 1 28.12 -3.60 -25.20
C ALA A 1 26.63 -3.27 -25.16
N HIS A 2 25.83 -4.09 -24.48
CA HIS A 2 24.41 -3.77 -24.28
C HIS A 2 24.30 -2.84 -23.09
N TYR A 3 23.88 -1.59 -23.32
CA TYR A 3 23.50 -0.70 -22.24
C TYR A 3 22.12 -1.12 -21.73
N ALA A 4 22.04 -1.55 -20.48
CA ALA A 4 20.78 -1.73 -19.77
C ALA A 4 20.69 -0.61 -18.73
N PRO A 5 19.68 0.29 -18.80
CA PRO A 5 19.50 1.29 -17.76
C PRO A 5 19.24 0.61 -16.42
N CYS A 6 19.84 1.15 -15.34
CA CYS A 6 19.64 0.65 -13.99
C CYS A 6 18.14 0.64 -13.62
N SER A 7 17.73 -0.16 -12.62
CA SER A 7 16.32 -0.24 -12.19
C SER A 7 15.74 1.12 -11.80
N PHE A 8 16.53 1.96 -11.13
CA PHE A 8 16.16 3.33 -10.78
C PHE A 8 16.13 4.31 -11.96
N CYS A 9 16.92 4.04 -13.01
CA CYS A 9 17.11 4.94 -14.15
C CYS A 9 15.85 5.04 -15.03
N ARG A 10 14.84 4.20 -14.79
CA ARG A 10 13.58 4.15 -15.54
C ARG A 10 12.41 4.75 -14.76
N LEU A 11 12.63 5.14 -13.51
CA LEU A 11 11.59 5.71 -12.64
C LEU A 11 11.37 7.18 -12.98
N ASP A 12 10.12 7.64 -12.86
CA ASP A 12 9.80 9.06 -13.00
C ASP A 12 10.24 9.88 -11.77
N GLU A 13 10.22 11.20 -11.91
CA GLU A 13 10.65 12.12 -10.86
C GLU A 13 9.83 11.97 -9.56
N GLN A 14 8.52 11.72 -9.66
CA GLN A 14 7.65 11.57 -8.49
C GLN A 14 7.99 10.30 -7.70
N THR A 15 8.24 9.21 -8.41
CA THR A 15 8.67 7.93 -7.86
C THR A 15 10.04 8.07 -7.17
N LEU A 16 10.98 8.79 -7.79
CA LEU A 16 12.29 9.06 -7.20
C LEU A 16 12.21 9.94 -5.95
N LEU A 17 11.31 10.93 -5.93
CA LEU A 17 11.06 11.76 -4.75
C LEU A 17 10.46 10.94 -3.61
N PHE A 18 9.50 10.07 -3.92
CA PHE A 18 8.92 9.16 -2.93
C PHE A 18 9.99 8.25 -2.30
N ILE A 19 10.89 7.68 -3.11
CA ILE A 19 12.00 6.85 -2.61
C ILE A 19 12.89 7.66 -1.67
N GLN A 20 13.22 8.90 -2.01
CA GLN A 20 14.04 9.77 -1.14
C GLN A 20 13.35 10.05 0.21
N GLU A 21 12.05 10.30 0.21
CA GLU A 21 11.27 10.50 1.43
C GLU A 21 11.21 9.22 2.27
N PHE A 22 11.00 8.08 1.63
CA PHE A 22 11.03 6.78 2.29
C PHE A 22 12.41 6.47 2.91
N MET A 23 13.50 6.86 2.25
CA MET A 23 14.85 6.74 2.81
C MET A 23 15.06 7.70 3.98
N ARG A 24 14.48 8.91 3.97
CA ARG A 24 14.52 9.84 5.10
C ARG A 24 13.83 9.25 6.34
N SER A 25 12.72 8.53 6.16
CA SER A 25 12.06 7.80 7.23
C SER A 25 12.77 6.49 7.61
N ARG A 26 13.96 6.21 7.05
CA ARG A 26 14.75 4.97 7.23
C ARG A 26 13.98 3.71 6.84
N GLY A 27 13.15 3.82 5.82
CA GLY A 27 12.30 2.73 5.35
C GLY A 27 11.07 2.47 6.23
N ASN A 28 10.71 3.41 7.12
CA ASN A 28 9.56 3.25 8.00
C ASN A 28 8.33 4.01 7.45
N LEU A 29 7.41 3.27 6.81
CA LEU A 29 6.16 3.81 6.28
C LEU A 29 5.26 4.44 7.35
N ARG A 30 5.30 3.99 8.61
CA ARG A 30 4.50 4.58 9.70
C ARG A 30 5.04 5.95 10.09
N GLU A 31 6.36 6.10 10.20
CA GLU A 31 6.99 7.40 10.44
C GLU A 31 6.76 8.34 9.25
N MET A 32 6.89 7.84 8.02
CA MET A 32 6.61 8.62 6.81
C MET A 32 5.14 9.10 6.76
N ALA A 33 4.18 8.27 7.16
CA ALA A 33 2.77 8.66 7.27
C ALA A 33 2.58 9.77 8.31
N ARG A 34 3.24 9.64 9.46
CA ARG A 34 3.21 10.64 10.54
C ARG A 34 3.77 11.99 10.08
N GLU A 35 4.83 11.99 9.28
CA GLU A 35 5.55 13.20 8.84
C GLU A 35 4.90 13.88 7.62
N SER A 36 4.43 13.09 6.65
CA SER A 36 3.76 13.61 5.44
C SER A 36 2.30 13.99 5.66
N GLY A 37 1.65 13.45 6.70
CA GLY A 37 0.20 13.55 6.90
C GLY A 37 -0.61 12.68 5.92
N GLU A 38 0.06 11.90 5.06
CA GLU A 38 -0.57 10.93 4.20
C GLU A 38 -0.96 9.68 5.00
N SER A 39 -2.06 9.04 4.60
CA SER A 39 -2.41 7.74 5.19
C SER A 39 -1.32 6.71 4.87
N TYR A 40 -1.01 5.84 5.83
CA TYR A 40 -0.11 4.70 5.63
C TYR A 40 -0.43 3.91 4.36
N TRP A 41 -1.73 3.75 4.04
CA TRP A 41 -2.20 3.06 2.84
C TRP A 41 -1.80 3.73 1.54
N ALA A 42 -1.92 5.05 1.45
CA ALA A 42 -1.51 5.81 0.26
C ALA A 42 0.00 5.63 0.01
N LEU A 43 0.79 5.68 1.08
CA LEU A 43 2.23 5.47 1.00
C LEU A 43 2.59 4.03 0.65
N ARG A 44 1.85 3.04 1.19
CA ARG A 44 2.04 1.63 0.85
C ARG A 44 1.69 1.34 -0.60
N ALA A 45 0.60 1.91 -1.13
CA ALA A 45 0.24 1.80 -2.54
C ALA A 45 1.34 2.37 -3.45
N ARG A 46 1.88 3.56 -3.14
CA ARG A 46 3.02 4.13 -3.85
C ARG A 46 4.30 3.28 -3.74
N LEU A 47 4.56 2.69 -2.57
CA LEU A 47 5.70 1.77 -2.41
C LEU A 47 5.53 0.53 -3.30
N ASN A 48 4.31 -0.01 -3.39
CA ASN A 48 4.02 -1.11 -4.29
C ASN A 48 4.25 -0.70 -5.74
N GLU A 49 3.76 0.47 -6.18
CA GLU A 49 4.03 1.02 -7.52
C GLU A 49 5.53 1.14 -7.82
N VAL A 50 6.33 1.59 -6.85
CA VAL A 50 7.80 1.66 -6.94
C VAL A 50 8.42 0.27 -7.14
N VAL A 51 7.98 -0.73 -6.38
CA VAL A 51 8.42 -2.13 -6.51
C VAL A 51 8.11 -2.67 -7.91
N ARG A 52 6.90 -2.41 -8.42
CA ARG A 52 6.49 -2.77 -9.80
C ARG A 52 7.36 -2.09 -10.84
N ALA A 53 7.56 -0.78 -10.72
CA ALA A 53 8.33 0.02 -11.67
C ALA A 53 9.81 -0.40 -11.73
N MET A 54 10.36 -0.90 -10.61
CA MET A 54 11.71 -1.46 -10.55
C MET A 54 11.81 -2.91 -11.06
N GLY A 55 10.69 -3.56 -11.39
CA GLY A 55 10.64 -4.96 -11.80
C GLY A 55 11.01 -5.93 -10.67
N LEU A 56 10.73 -5.54 -9.43
CA LEU A 56 11.05 -6.32 -8.22
C LEU A 56 9.85 -7.13 -7.70
N GLU A 57 8.75 -7.23 -8.46
CA GLU A 57 7.62 -8.07 -8.07
C GLU A 57 8.07 -9.51 -7.82
N ALA A 58 8.11 -9.90 -6.55
CA ALA A 58 7.90 -11.29 -6.15
C ALA A 58 6.40 -11.56 -6.28
N GLU A 59 6.06 -12.78 -6.71
CA GLU A 59 4.71 -13.22 -7.01
C GLU A 59 3.71 -12.92 -5.87
N GLU A 60 2.55 -12.38 -6.27
CA GLU A 60 1.33 -12.10 -5.50
C GLU A 60 1.37 -10.94 -4.49
N PRO A 61 0.30 -10.10 -4.43
CA PRO A 61 0.13 -9.20 -3.30
C PRO A 61 0.07 -10.04 -2.04
N GLU A 62 0.97 -9.74 -1.08
CA GLU A 62 0.97 -10.35 0.25
C GLU A 62 -0.48 -10.46 0.74
N GLU A 63 -0.89 -11.61 1.29
CA GLU A 63 -2.28 -11.84 1.72
C GLU A 63 -2.81 -10.72 2.62
N GLU A 64 -1.91 -10.07 3.39
CA GLU A 64 -2.17 -8.86 4.16
C GLU A 64 -2.64 -7.65 3.32
N ASP A 65 -2.09 -7.45 2.11
CA ASP A 65 -2.49 -6.37 1.20
C ASP A 65 -3.90 -6.59 0.65
N GLN A 66 -4.22 -7.83 0.30
CA GLN A 66 -5.56 -8.18 -0.18
C GLN A 66 -6.60 -8.05 0.93
N LEU A 67 -6.23 -8.47 2.13
CA LEU A 67 -7.07 -8.38 3.31
C LEU A 67 -7.34 -6.92 3.70
N ALA A 68 -6.31 -6.09 3.65
CA ALA A 68 -6.43 -4.68 3.90
C ALA A 68 -7.36 -3.96 2.92
N GLU A 69 -7.27 -4.29 1.63
CA GLU A 69 -8.12 -3.71 0.60
C GLU A 69 -9.60 -4.12 0.81
N LYS A 70 -9.86 -5.40 1.12
CA LYS A 70 -11.20 -5.89 1.48
C LYS A 70 -11.77 -5.16 2.70
N ARG A 71 -10.96 -4.95 3.75
CA ARG A 71 -11.39 -4.19 4.94
C ARG A 71 -11.71 -2.74 4.58
N ARG A 72 -10.95 -2.12 3.68
CA ARG A 72 -11.17 -0.75 3.20
C ARG A 72 -12.46 -0.61 2.42
N GLU A 73 -12.77 -1.57 1.55
CA GLU A 73 -14.03 -1.61 0.80
C GLU A 73 -15.24 -1.63 1.74
N VAL A 74 -15.19 -2.46 2.77
CA VAL A 74 -16.25 -2.56 3.80
C VAL A 74 -16.44 -1.22 4.53
N LEU A 75 -15.36 -0.56 4.96
CA LEU A 75 -15.43 0.74 5.64
C LEU A 75 -15.97 1.85 4.73
N LEU A 76 -15.63 1.84 3.44
CA LEU A 76 -16.16 2.78 2.45
C LEU A 76 -17.66 2.59 2.24
N GLN A 77 -18.14 1.34 2.21
CA GLN A 77 -19.57 1.05 2.11
C GLN A 77 -20.35 1.55 3.34
N VAL A 78 -19.77 1.45 4.55
CA VAL A 78 -20.36 2.05 5.76
C VAL A 78 -20.42 3.57 5.67
N GLN A 79 -19.34 4.22 5.25
CA GLN A 79 -19.29 5.67 5.10
C GLN A 79 -20.34 6.18 4.10
N GLN A 80 -20.58 5.43 3.03
CA GLN A 80 -21.57 5.75 2.00
C GLN A 80 -23.01 5.38 2.39
N GLY A 81 -23.22 4.80 3.58
CA GLY A 81 -24.53 4.34 4.04
C GLY A 81 -25.06 3.11 3.27
N LYS A 82 -24.20 2.42 2.52
CA LYS A 82 -24.54 1.21 1.75
C LYS A 82 -24.49 -0.06 2.58
N LEU A 83 -23.83 -0.02 3.74
CA LEU A 83 -23.69 -1.15 4.66
C LEU A 83 -23.92 -0.66 6.10
N ALA A 84 -24.71 -1.40 6.88
CA ALA A 84 -24.92 -1.04 8.28
C ALA A 84 -23.65 -1.32 9.10
N ALA A 85 -23.38 -0.49 10.12
CA ALA A 85 -22.18 -0.65 10.96
C ALA A 85 -22.11 -2.02 11.66
N SER A 86 -23.26 -2.59 12.02
CA SER A 86 -23.36 -3.95 12.60
C SER A 86 -22.97 -5.05 11.61
N GLU A 87 -23.34 -4.89 10.34
CA GLU A 87 -23.02 -5.84 9.28
C GLU A 87 -21.54 -5.75 8.89
N ALA A 88 -21.01 -4.53 8.80
CA ALA A 88 -19.58 -4.30 8.58
C ALA A 88 -18.71 -4.90 9.68
N ALA A 89 -19.12 -4.83 10.95
CA ALA A 89 -18.40 -5.46 12.05
C ALA A 89 -18.30 -6.99 11.88
N ALA A 90 -19.37 -7.64 11.40
CA ALA A 90 -19.36 -9.07 11.12
C ALA A 90 -18.42 -9.43 9.95
N VAL A 91 -18.46 -8.67 8.86
CA VAL A 91 -17.57 -8.88 7.70
C VAL A 91 -16.10 -8.65 8.07
N LEU A 92 -15.80 -7.61 8.86
CA LEU A 92 -14.44 -7.36 9.32
C LEU A 92 -13.94 -8.46 10.26
N ALA A 93 -14.80 -9.03 11.09
CA ALA A 93 -14.48 -10.14 11.99
C ALA A 93 -14.19 -11.44 11.22
N SER A 94 -14.95 -11.75 10.16
CA SER A 94 -14.66 -12.92 9.32
C SER A 94 -13.34 -12.76 8.56
N LEU A 95 -13.07 -11.56 8.05
CA LEU A 95 -11.82 -11.23 7.37
C LEU A 95 -10.60 -11.40 8.30
N SER A 96 -10.71 -11.10 9.60
CA SER A 96 -9.63 -11.37 10.57
C SER A 96 -9.46 -12.85 10.92
N ALA A 97 -10.54 -13.64 10.90
CA ALA A 97 -10.49 -15.06 11.28
C ALA A 97 -9.90 -15.97 10.19
N GLU A 98 -9.89 -15.54 8.93
CA GLU A 98 -9.25 -16.27 7.81
C GLU A 98 -7.71 -16.20 7.83
N ASN A 99 -7.10 -15.45 8.75
CA ASN A 99 -5.65 -15.26 8.87
C ASN A 99 -5.02 -15.89 10.14
N GLU A 100 -5.79 -16.67 10.91
CA GLU A 100 -5.33 -17.45 12.08
C GLU A 100 -5.31 -18.95 11.75
#